data_AF-A0A356TTP4-F1
#
_entry.id   AF-A0A356TTP4-F1
#
_cell.length_a   1.000
_cell.length_b   1.000
_cell.length_c   1.000
_cell.angle_alpha   90.00
_cell.angle_beta   90.00
_cell.angle_gamma   90.00
#
_symmetry.space_group_name_H-M   'P 1'
#
loop_
_entity.id
_entity.type
_entity.pdbx_description
1 polymer ?
#
loop_
_entity_poly.entity_id
_entity_poly.type
_entity_poly.pdbx_seq_one_letter_code
_entity_poly.pdbx_strand_id
1 'polypeptide(L)'
;FLINSTTAGDQAAPAVAAGNGAYAVAFTSGGGIRVRLLNDTGAARQNRLQPRTSDDFELAPAGTQPRVAAGGTGEQLLFLTLWNQGDDIFGRLHPLP
;
A
#
# COMPACT_ATOMS: atom_id res chain seq x y z
N PHE A 1 -16.49 13.26 -3.66
CA PHE A 1 -15.05 12.94 -3.77
C PHE A 1 -14.60 12.43 -2.42
N LEU A 2 -14.17 11.16 -2.33
CA LEU A 2 -13.90 10.51 -1.05
C LEU A 2 -12.50 10.93 -0.57
N ILE A 3 -12.47 11.87 0.38
CA ILE A 3 -11.27 12.29 1.11
C ILE A 3 -11.16 11.34 2.30
N ASN A 4 -10.14 10.47 2.31
CA ASN A 4 -9.78 9.54 3.38
C ASN A 4 -10.87 8.62 3.95
N SER A 5 -10.82 7.33 3.58
CA SER A 5 -11.66 6.29 4.19
C SER A 5 -10.88 5.29 5.03
N THR A 6 -9.77 5.71 5.65
CA THR A 6 -9.24 4.98 6.82
C THR A 6 -9.94 5.48 8.08
N THR A 7 -10.84 4.66 8.63
CA THR A 7 -11.39 4.90 9.97
C THR A 7 -10.31 4.58 10.99
N ALA A 8 -9.90 5.57 11.78
CA ALA A 8 -8.89 5.35 12.82
C ALA A 8 -9.33 4.21 13.75
N GLY A 9 -8.45 3.21 13.94
CA GLY A 9 -8.73 2.05 14.79
C GLY A 9 -9.22 0.80 14.05
N ASP A 10 -9.50 0.90 12.74
CA ASP A 10 -9.92 -0.25 11.91
C ASP A 10 -8.78 -0.78 11.01
N GLN A 11 -7.53 -0.36 11.26
CA GLN A 11 -6.36 -0.88 10.56
C GLN A 11 -5.90 -2.20 11.19
N ALA A 12 -5.75 -3.25 10.39
CA ALA A 12 -5.28 -4.55 10.86
C ALA A 12 -4.31 -5.22 9.88
N ALA A 13 -3.68 -6.31 10.33
CA ALA A 13 -2.76 -7.16 9.57
C ALA A 13 -1.72 -6.36 8.74
N PRO A 14 -0.93 -5.46 9.35
CA PRO A 14 0.02 -4.65 8.61
C PRO A 14 1.15 -5.51 8.02
N ALA A 15 1.59 -5.15 6.82
CA ALA A 15 2.79 -5.66 6.18
C ALA A 15 3.59 -4.50 5.59
N VAL A 16 4.91 -4.57 5.68
CA VAL A 16 5.81 -3.51 5.26
C VAL A 16 6.95 -4.07 4.43
N ALA A 17 7.35 -3.31 3.41
CA ALA A 17 8.61 -3.50 2.70
C ALA A 17 9.32 -2.15 2.52
N ALA A 18 10.64 -2.20 2.42
CA ALA A 18 11.49 -1.05 2.23
C ALA A 18 12.47 -1.28 1.09
N GLY A 19 12.80 -0.22 0.36
CA GLY A 19 13.85 -0.20 -0.65
C GLY A 19 14.20 1.24 -0.99
N ASN A 20 15.43 1.51 -1.44
CA ASN A 20 15.86 2.82 -1.95
C ASN A 20 15.35 4.05 -1.16
N GLY A 21 15.38 4.00 0.18
CA GLY A 21 14.91 5.10 1.03
C GLY A 21 13.39 5.35 1.01
N ALA A 22 12.58 4.34 0.69
CA ALA A 22 11.13 4.44 0.75
C ALA A 22 10.51 3.17 1.35
N TYR A 23 9.31 3.32 1.90
CA TYR A 23 8.55 2.23 2.48
C TYR A 23 7.16 2.16 1.85
N ALA A 24 6.64 0.95 1.69
CA ALA A 24 5.24 0.69 1.45
C ALA A 24 4.67 -0.09 2.63
N VAL A 25 3.59 0.44 3.20
CA VAL A 25 2.84 -0.20 4.30
C VAL A 25 1.47 -0.58 3.76
N ALA A 26 1.20 -1.88 3.65
CA ALA A 26 -0.10 -2.40 3.31
C ALA A 26 -0.82 -2.90 4.57
N PHE A 27 -2.13 -2.68 4.64
CA PHE A 27 -2.95 -3.09 5.78
C PHE A 27 -4.39 -3.33 5.32
N THR A 28 -5.15 -4.09 6.11
CA THR A 28 -6.59 -4.22 5.92
C THR A 28 -7.31 -3.06 6.62
N SER A 29 -8.32 -2.48 5.97
CA SER A 29 -9.23 -1.51 6.58
C SER A 29 -10.54 -1.47 5.79
N GLY A 30 -11.69 -1.45 6.48
CA GLY A 30 -12.99 -1.50 5.84
C GLY A 30 -13.23 -2.77 5.00
N GLY A 31 -12.54 -3.88 5.31
CA GLY A 31 -12.57 -5.13 4.56
C GLY A 31 -11.71 -5.17 3.29
N GLY A 32 -11.14 -4.04 2.88
CA GLY A 32 -10.27 -3.91 1.71
C GLY A 32 -8.78 -3.87 2.05
N ILE A 33 -7.95 -3.89 1.00
CA ILE A 33 -6.50 -3.71 1.10
C ILE A 33 -6.16 -2.26 0.78
N ARG A 34 -5.43 -1.61 1.68
CA ARG A 34 -4.96 -0.24 1.50
C ARG A 34 -3.45 -0.18 1.64
N VAL A 35 -2.83 0.78 0.96
CA VAL A 35 -1.38 0.99 0.98
C VAL A 35 -1.07 2.45 1.29
N ARG A 36 -0.08 2.69 2.16
CA ARG A 36 0.55 3.99 2.38
C ARG A 36 2.01 3.95 1.95
N LEU A 37 2.45 4.99 1.26
CA LEU A 37 3.85 5.17 0.87
C LEU A 37 4.51 6.17 1.80
N LEU A 38 5.73 5.85 2.24
CA LEU A 38 6.52 6.71 3.13
C LEU A 38 7.93 6.92 2.53
N ASN A 39 8.56 8.04 2.86
CA ASN A 39 9.97 8.29 2.56
C ASN A 39 10.88 7.69 3.65
N ASP A 40 12.18 7.91 3.51
CA ASP A 40 13.26 7.42 4.39
C ASP A 40 13.13 7.88 5.84
N THR A 41 12.49 9.03 6.06
CA THR A 41 12.18 9.58 7.40
C THR A 41 10.84 9.11 7.97
N GLY A 42 10.08 8.29 7.23
CA GLY A 42 8.76 7.81 7.63
C GLY A 42 7.63 8.82 7.39
N ALA A 43 7.90 9.95 6.74
CA ALA A 43 6.86 10.90 6.34
C ALA A 43 6.11 10.39 5.10
N ALA A 44 4.83 10.74 4.99
CA ALA A 44 3.98 10.25 3.91
C ALA A 44 4.40 10.81 2.54
N ARG A 45 4.49 9.92 1.54
CA ARG A 45 4.68 10.27 0.13
C ARG A 45 3.33 10.35 -0.57
N GLN A 46 3.28 11.13 -1.66
CA GLN A 46 2.11 11.18 -2.52
C GLN A 46 1.81 9.80 -3.12
N ASN A 47 0.55 9.39 -3.02
CA ASN A 47 0.00 8.22 -3.68
C ASN A 47 -0.12 8.44 -5.20
N ARG A 48 -0.60 7.40 -5.90
CA ARG A 48 -0.80 7.43 -7.35
C ARG A 48 -2.25 7.67 -7.77
N LEU A 49 -3.15 7.96 -6.82
CA LEU A 49 -4.51 8.33 -7.19
C LEU A 49 -4.49 9.69 -7.88
N GLN A 50 -5.50 9.97 -8.69
CA GLN A 50 -5.68 11.30 -9.27
C GLN A 50 -6.92 11.94 -8.65
N PRO A 51 -6.80 13.11 -7.99
CA PRO A 51 -5.56 13.84 -7.68
C PRO A 51 -4.67 13.09 -6.69
N ARG A 52 -3.35 13.30 -6.78
CA ARG A 52 -2.38 12.69 -5.87
C ARG A 52 -2.52 13.29 -4.48
N THR A 53 -2.63 12.45 -3.45
CA THR A 53 -2.65 12.88 -2.04
C THR A 53 -1.58 12.17 -1.24
N SER A 54 -1.19 12.67 -0.06
CA SER A 54 -0.26 12.00 0.85
C SER A 54 -0.91 10.87 1.67
N ASP A 55 -2.18 10.57 1.40
CA ASP A 55 -2.91 9.57 2.15
C ASP A 55 -2.65 8.16 1.62
N ASP A 56 -3.07 7.18 2.41
CA ASP A 56 -3.19 5.83 1.89
C ASP A 56 -4.23 5.75 0.76
N PHE A 57 -4.12 4.71 -0.05
CA PHE A 57 -5.02 4.46 -1.16
C PHE A 57 -5.50 3.01 -1.15
N GLU A 58 -6.72 2.81 -1.64
CA GLU A 58 -7.27 1.46 -1.81
C GLU A 58 -6.57 0.76 -2.98
N LEU A 59 -6.05 -0.43 -2.70
CA LEU A 59 -5.46 -1.34 -3.68
C LEU A 59 -6.51 -2.32 -4.19
N ALA A 60 -7.38 -2.79 -3.29
CA ALA A 60 -8.50 -3.69 -3.56
C ALA A 60 -9.65 -3.44 -2.57
N PRO A 61 -10.93 -3.53 -3.01
CA PRO A 61 -12.10 -3.32 -2.15
C PRO A 61 -12.37 -4.48 -1.20
N ALA A 62 -11.71 -5.63 -1.40
CA ALA A 62 -11.79 -6.80 -0.54
C ALA A 62 -10.42 -7.48 -0.46
N GLY A 63 -10.09 -8.03 0.70
CA GLY A 63 -8.91 -8.87 0.87
C GLY A 63 -8.44 -8.96 2.31
N THR A 64 -7.59 -9.94 2.59
CA THR A 64 -7.00 -10.14 3.91
C THR A 64 -5.51 -10.45 3.82
N GLN A 65 -4.83 -10.33 4.96
CA GLN A 65 -3.44 -10.75 5.14
C GLN A 65 -2.49 -10.20 4.05
N PRO A 66 -2.40 -8.87 3.86
CA PRO A 66 -1.50 -8.32 2.87
C PRO A 66 -0.05 -8.75 3.15
N ARG A 67 0.72 -8.86 2.08
CA ARG A 67 2.17 -9.06 2.08
C ARG A 67 2.78 -8.10 1.09
N VAL A 68 3.92 -7.51 1.44
CA VAL A 68 4.59 -6.51 0.58
C VAL A 68 6.03 -6.97 0.34
N ALA A 69 6.48 -6.89 -0.90
CA ALA A 69 7.86 -7.05 -1.29
C ALA A 69 8.35 -5.79 -2.02
N ALA A 70 9.61 -5.44 -1.81
CA ALA A 70 10.30 -4.37 -2.52
C ALA A 70 11.29 -4.98 -3.52
N GLY A 71 11.41 -4.38 -4.69
CA GLY A 71 12.37 -4.79 -5.72
C GLY A 71 12.55 -3.71 -6.78
N GLY A 72 13.16 -4.07 -7.91
CA GLY A 72 13.48 -3.13 -8.98
C GLY A 72 14.96 -2.72 -8.99
N THR A 73 15.29 -1.74 -9.82
CA THR A 73 16.67 -1.23 -9.98
C THR A 73 16.86 0.03 -9.14
N GLY A 74 18.11 0.53 -9.04
CA GLY A 74 18.38 1.80 -8.36
C GLY A 74 17.62 3.00 -8.94
N GLU A 75 17.18 2.90 -10.20
CA GLU A 75 16.42 3.95 -10.90
C GLU A 75 14.90 3.82 -10.73
N GLN A 76 14.38 2.61 -10.47
CA GLN A 76 12.95 2.38 -10.29
C GLN A 76 12.68 1.39 -9.18
N LEU A 77 12.20 1.91 -8.05
CA LEU A 77 11.70 1.11 -6.95
C LEU A 77 10.27 0.65 -7.22
N LEU A 78 10.07 -0.66 -7.10
CA LEU A 78 8.79 -1.33 -7.26
C LEU A 78 8.38 -1.96 -5.94
N PHE A 79 7.10 -1.81 -5.60
CA PHE A 79 6.47 -2.59 -4.54
C PHE A 79 5.43 -3.53 -5.13
N LEU A 80 5.51 -4.81 -4.76
CA LEU A 80 4.48 -5.81 -5.05
C LEU A 80 3.72 -6.07 -3.76
N THR A 81 2.42 -5.78 -3.74
CA THR A 81 1.53 -6.21 -2.66
C THR A 81 0.70 -7.39 -3.12
N LEU A 82 0.71 -8.45 -2.32
CA LEU A 82 -0.13 -9.63 -2.47
C LEU A 82 -1.15 -9.69 -1.32
N TRP A 83 -2.30 -10.30 -1.54
CA TRP A 83 -3.33 -10.51 -0.52
C TRP A 83 -4.17 -11.75 -0.82
N ASN A 84 -4.82 -12.28 0.20
CA ASN A 84 -5.78 -13.38 0.05
C ASN A 84 -7.17 -12.79 -0.21
N GLN A 85 -7.92 -13.40 -1.14
CA GLN A 85 -9.33 -13.08 -1.36
C GLN A 85 -10.07 -14.36 -1.76
N GLY A 86 -10.98 -14.82 -0.89
CA GLY A 86 -11.53 -16.17 -1.02
C GLY A 86 -10.41 -17.21 -0.89
N ASP A 87 -10.41 -18.20 -1.78
CA ASP A 87 -9.42 -19.27 -1.85
C ASP A 87 -8.23 -18.95 -2.79
N ASP A 88 -8.10 -17.69 -3.22
CA ASP A 88 -7.09 -17.28 -4.20
C ASP A 88 -6.18 -16.15 -3.69
N ILE A 89 -5.04 -16.00 -4.35
CA ILE A 89 -4.02 -14.99 -4.07
C ILE A 89 -4.04 -13.97 -5.20
N PHE A 90 -4.29 -12.72 -4.84
CA PHE A 90 -4.25 -11.60 -5.75
C PHE A 90 -2.99 -10.76 -5.52
N GLY A 91 -2.61 -9.99 -6.52
CA GLY A 91 -1.41 -9.17 -6.45
C GLY A 91 -1.49 -7.92 -7.31
N ARG A 92 -0.82 -6.86 -6.87
CA ARG A 92 -0.68 -5.64 -7.66
C ARG A 92 0.69 -5.01 -7.46
N LEU A 93 1.40 -4.91 -8.58
CA LEU A 93 2.64 -4.15 -8.68
C LEU A 93 2.31 -2.66 -8.69
N HIS A 94 3.03 -1.87 -7.89
CA HIS A 94 2.94 -0.43 -7.94
C HIS A 94 4.35 0.20 -7.92
N PRO A 95 4.83 0.72 -9.07
CA PRO A 95 6.02 1.56 -9.10
C PRO A 95 5.87 2.81 -8.23
N LEU A 96 6.95 3.20 -7.56
CA LEU A 96 7.06 4.55 -7.02
C LEU A 96 7.24 5.55 -8.17
N PRO A 97 6.62 6.75 -8.07
CA PRO A 97 7.03 7.88 -8.89
C PRO A 97 8.43 8.38 -8.48
#